data_AF-A0A945KXJ3-F1
#
_entry.id   AF-A0A945KXJ3-F1
#
_cell.length_a   1.000
_cell.length_b   1.000
_cell.length_c   1.000
_cell.angle_alpha   90.00
_cell.angle_beta   90.00
_cell.angle_gamma   90.00
#
_symmetry.space_group_name_H-M   'P 1'
#
loop_
_entity.id
_entity.type
_entity.pdbx_description
1 polymer ?
#
loop_
_entity_poly.entity_id
_entity_poly.type
_entity_poly.pdbx_seq_one_letter_code
_entity_poly.pdbx_strand_id
1 'polypeptide(L)'
;MSKIFSFLKNDFTKLYMKNVLEHKAVNKVIAFCDDNNLNIIYTGMFSEVNNGKGIADDLELYLVSYLTEKHNVKGFARASAYVLEDQTTFIGFDIKTVDNEIWSQQNIFSVDEEGKVTGVEGSYEESSDKSVICPLVTSYFEKINLPEDTQQYLDNLYQQIKPNLQIIKMN
;
A
#
# COMPACT_ATOMS: atom_id res chain seq x y z
N MET A 1 -5.30 4.25 -19.54
CA MET A 1 -5.40 3.19 -18.52
C MET A 1 -4.48 2.06 -18.84
N SER A 2 -3.32 2.04 -18.19
CA SER A 2 -2.32 0.98 -18.32
C SER A 2 -2.84 -0.35 -17.75
N LYS A 3 -2.30 -1.49 -18.22
CA LYS A 3 -2.58 -2.82 -17.66
C LYS A 3 -2.35 -2.82 -16.15
N ILE A 4 -1.26 -2.17 -15.72
CA ILE A 4 -0.87 -2.02 -14.32
C ILE A 4 -1.92 -1.27 -13.52
N PHE A 5 -2.35 -0.10 -13.99
CA PHE A 5 -3.37 0.67 -13.28
C PHE A 5 -4.69 -0.10 -13.16
N SER A 6 -5.14 -0.74 -14.24
CA SER A 6 -6.36 -1.56 -14.22
C SER A 6 -6.24 -2.73 -13.24
N PHE A 7 -5.09 -3.41 -13.19
CA PHE A 7 -4.85 -4.49 -12.25
C PHE A 7 -4.83 -4.00 -10.79
N LEU A 8 -4.11 -2.92 -10.49
CA LEU A 8 -4.07 -2.36 -9.13
C LEU A 8 -5.47 -1.91 -8.68
N LYS A 9 -6.23 -1.27 -9.57
CA LYS A 9 -7.57 -0.77 -9.26
C LYS A 9 -8.58 -1.89 -9.03
N ASN A 10 -8.51 -3.00 -9.78
CA ASN A 10 -9.54 -4.04 -9.75
C ASN A 10 -9.14 -5.29 -8.98
N ASP A 11 -7.94 -5.80 -9.21
CA ASP A 11 -7.48 -7.10 -8.70
C ASP A 11 -6.84 -6.94 -7.32
N PHE A 12 -5.97 -5.93 -7.14
CA PHE A 12 -5.36 -5.67 -5.84
C PHE A 12 -6.38 -5.21 -4.79
N THR A 13 -7.33 -4.34 -5.16
CA THR A 13 -8.40 -3.92 -4.22
C THR A 13 -9.23 -5.11 -3.74
N LYS A 14 -9.66 -5.99 -4.66
CA LYS A 14 -10.37 -7.24 -4.32
C LYS A 14 -9.54 -8.16 -3.44
N LEU A 15 -8.25 -8.32 -3.77
CA LEU A 15 -7.34 -9.13 -2.98
C LEU A 15 -7.22 -8.59 -1.55
N TYR A 16 -7.01 -7.28 -1.38
CA TYR A 16 -6.89 -6.69 -0.05
C TYR A 16 -8.20 -6.80 0.75
N MET A 17 -9.35 -6.53 0.12
CA MET A 17 -10.66 -6.72 0.75
C MET A 17 -10.89 -8.16 1.22
N LYS A 18 -10.45 -9.14 0.43
CA LYS A 18 -10.48 -10.55 0.85
C LYS A 18 -9.55 -10.79 2.06
N ASN A 19 -8.33 -10.26 2.03
CA ASN A 19 -7.36 -10.47 3.10
C ASN A 19 -7.85 -9.90 4.44
N VAL A 20 -8.48 -8.72 4.46
CA VAL A 20 -9.03 -8.14 5.70
C VAL A 20 -10.22 -8.94 6.25
N LEU A 21 -11.01 -9.59 5.39
CA LEU A 21 -12.08 -10.51 5.83
C LEU A 21 -11.53 -11.79 6.45
N GLU A 22 -10.39 -12.27 5.95
CA GLU A 22 -9.75 -13.50 6.43
C GLU A 22 -8.89 -13.28 7.69
N HIS A 23 -8.33 -12.09 7.87
CA HIS A 23 -7.33 -11.80 8.90
C HIS A 23 -7.65 -10.57 9.75
N LYS A 24 -7.63 -10.75 11.07
CA LYS A 24 -7.90 -9.69 12.07
C LYS A 24 -6.84 -8.58 12.12
N ALA A 25 -5.64 -8.80 11.57
CA ALA A 25 -4.46 -7.94 11.80
C ALA A 25 -3.94 -7.18 10.56
N VAL A 26 -4.74 -7.07 9.49
CA VAL A 26 -4.29 -6.42 8.25
C VAL A 26 -4.66 -4.94 8.26
N ASN A 27 -3.77 -4.10 8.80
CA ASN A 27 -4.05 -2.67 9.00
C ASN A 27 -3.58 -1.78 7.84
N LYS A 28 -2.42 -2.07 7.25
CA LYS A 28 -1.85 -1.28 6.16
C LYS A 28 -0.88 -2.10 5.32
N VAL A 29 -0.95 -1.92 4.01
CA VAL A 29 -0.04 -2.51 3.02
C VAL A 29 0.46 -1.46 2.05
N ILE A 30 1.70 -1.65 1.60
CA ILE A 30 2.26 -1.03 0.41
C ILE A 30 2.44 -2.16 -0.61
N ALA A 31 1.75 -2.04 -1.73
CA ALA A 31 1.90 -2.94 -2.86
C ALA A 31 2.58 -2.23 -4.03
N PHE A 32 3.43 -2.94 -4.74
CA PHE A 32 4.12 -2.41 -5.91
C PHE A 32 4.24 -3.48 -6.98
N CYS A 33 4.20 -3.07 -8.24
CA CYS A 33 4.20 -4.00 -9.35
C CYS A 33 5.21 -3.62 -10.42
N ASP A 34 5.85 -4.65 -10.96
CA ASP A 34 6.49 -4.60 -12.27
C ASP A 34 5.48 -5.04 -13.34
N ASP A 35 5.93 -5.35 -14.56
CA ASP A 35 5.03 -5.77 -15.66
C ASP A 35 4.31 -7.12 -15.41
N ASN A 36 4.82 -7.95 -14.49
CA ASN A 36 4.44 -9.35 -14.31
C ASN A 36 4.08 -9.74 -12.87
N ASN A 37 4.53 -9.00 -11.86
CA ASN A 37 4.42 -9.39 -10.46
C ASN A 37 3.88 -8.24 -9.61
N LEU A 38 2.94 -8.57 -8.75
CA LEU A 38 2.53 -7.78 -7.61
C LEU A 38 3.34 -8.22 -6.39
N ASN A 39 4.03 -7.27 -5.77
CA ASN A 39 4.75 -7.45 -4.52
C ASN A 39 3.98 -6.72 -3.42
N ILE A 40 3.75 -7.37 -2.28
CA ILE A 40 2.99 -6.80 -1.16
C ILE A 40 3.85 -6.80 0.11
N ILE A 41 3.92 -5.63 0.72
CA ILE A 41 4.58 -5.38 2.00
C ILE A 41 3.49 -5.03 3.02
N TYR A 42 3.37 -5.83 4.09
CA TYR A 42 2.51 -5.49 5.23
C TYR A 42 3.28 -4.57 6.16
N THR A 43 2.86 -3.31 6.28
CA THR A 43 3.63 -2.32 7.05
C THR A 43 3.59 -2.58 8.56
N GLY A 44 2.66 -3.42 9.02
CA GLY A 44 2.57 -3.86 10.42
C GLY A 44 3.81 -4.61 10.91
N MET A 45 4.58 -5.27 10.04
CA MET A 45 5.81 -5.97 10.43
C MET A 45 6.98 -5.02 10.69
N PHE A 46 6.86 -3.74 10.35
CA PHE A 46 8.00 -2.81 10.43
C PHE A 46 8.37 -2.50 11.87
N SER A 47 7.42 -2.53 12.81
CA SER A 47 7.74 -2.41 14.23
C SER A 47 8.72 -3.49 14.70
N GLU A 48 8.70 -4.68 14.09
CA GLU A 48 9.58 -5.80 14.45
C GLU A 48 11.01 -5.62 13.90
N VAL A 49 11.18 -4.90 12.79
CA VAL A 49 12.47 -4.78 12.07
C VAL A 49 13.07 -3.37 12.06
N ASN A 50 12.30 -2.36 12.50
CA ASN A 50 12.73 -0.96 12.55
C ASN A 50 12.72 -0.41 13.98
N ASN A 51 13.26 -1.18 14.92
CA ASN A 51 13.42 -0.79 16.33
C ASN A 51 12.11 -0.31 16.98
N GLY A 52 10.99 -0.99 16.73
CA GLY A 52 9.67 -0.61 17.24
C GLY A 52 9.00 0.54 16.48
N LYS A 53 9.69 1.19 15.55
CA LYS A 53 9.11 2.26 14.71
C LYS A 53 8.41 1.66 13.51
N GLY A 54 7.24 2.18 13.15
CA GLY A 54 6.57 1.82 11.90
C GLY A 54 7.27 2.42 10.67
N ILE A 55 6.55 2.40 9.54
CA ILE A 55 6.91 3.15 8.34
C ILE A 55 5.82 4.19 8.03
N ALA A 56 6.23 5.46 8.08
CA ALA A 56 5.37 6.62 7.89
C ALA A 56 6.15 7.76 7.24
N ASP A 57 5.41 8.70 6.64
CA ASP A 57 5.89 9.98 6.10
C ASP A 57 7.16 9.83 5.23
N ASP A 58 8.23 10.53 5.57
CA ASP A 58 9.49 10.56 4.81
C ASP A 58 10.09 9.17 4.63
N LEU A 59 9.98 8.29 5.63
CA LEU A 59 10.53 6.94 5.52
C LEU A 59 9.76 6.09 4.49
N GLU A 60 8.45 6.31 4.37
CA GLU A 60 7.64 5.68 3.32
C GLU A 60 8.05 6.18 1.93
N LEU A 61 8.26 7.48 1.77
CA LEU A 61 8.77 8.05 0.52
C LEU A 61 10.16 7.53 0.16
N TYR A 62 11.07 7.47 1.12
CA TYR A 62 12.43 6.95 0.91
C TYR A 62 12.40 5.46 0.53
N LEU A 63 11.58 4.65 1.20
CA LEU A 63 11.41 3.24 0.84
C LEU A 63 10.83 3.10 -0.56
N VAL A 64 9.78 3.85 -0.91
CA VAL A 64 9.14 3.79 -2.23
C VAL A 64 10.10 4.23 -3.34
N SER A 65 10.86 5.30 -3.13
CA SER A 65 11.91 5.74 -4.06
C SER A 65 12.95 4.63 -4.25
N TYR A 66 13.45 4.04 -3.16
CA TYR A 66 14.39 2.94 -3.18
C TYR A 66 13.85 1.70 -3.92
N LEU A 67 12.58 1.31 -3.67
CA LEU A 67 11.93 0.18 -4.34
C LEU A 67 11.77 0.43 -5.84
N THR A 68 11.46 1.67 -6.24
CA THR A 68 11.34 2.07 -7.65
C THR A 68 12.62 1.77 -8.41
N GLU A 69 13.76 2.17 -7.86
CA GLU A 69 15.08 1.93 -8.46
C GLU A 69 15.45 0.45 -8.47
N LYS A 70 15.12 -0.28 -7.39
CA LYS A 70 15.51 -1.68 -7.23
C LYS A 70 14.69 -2.67 -8.08
N HIS A 71 13.42 -2.37 -8.34
CA HIS A 71 12.46 -3.31 -8.94
C HIS A 71 11.86 -2.87 -10.28
N ASN A 72 12.29 -1.74 -10.87
CA ASN A 72 11.69 -1.19 -12.10
C ASN A 72 10.15 -1.09 -11.99
N VAL A 73 9.70 -0.55 -10.85
CA VAL A 73 8.28 -0.48 -10.50
C VAL A 73 7.51 0.36 -11.52
N LYS A 74 6.34 -0.13 -11.93
CA LYS A 74 5.40 0.52 -12.85
C LYS A 74 4.17 1.09 -12.16
N GLY A 75 3.83 0.57 -10.98
CA GLY A 75 2.76 1.12 -10.18
C GLY A 75 2.86 0.76 -8.71
N PHE A 76 2.36 1.66 -7.87
CA PHE A 76 2.18 1.46 -6.44
C PHE A 76 0.70 1.53 -6.10
N ALA A 77 0.32 0.73 -5.10
CA ALA A 77 -0.94 0.87 -4.41
C ALA A 77 -0.70 0.84 -2.90
N ARG A 78 -1.39 1.70 -2.17
CA ARG A 78 -1.44 1.73 -0.72
C ARG A 78 -2.86 1.35 -0.32
N ALA A 79 -2.99 0.43 0.63
CA ALA A 79 -4.29 0.14 1.24
C ALA A 79 -4.17 0.14 2.76
N SER A 80 -5.18 0.67 3.44
CA SER A 80 -5.20 0.69 4.90
C SER A 80 -6.63 0.65 5.43
N ALA A 81 -6.85 -0.14 6.47
CA ALA A 81 -8.08 -0.12 7.26
C ALA A 81 -7.89 0.82 8.47
N TYR A 82 -8.82 1.75 8.67
CA TYR A 82 -8.79 2.70 9.78
C TYR A 82 -10.20 3.07 10.24
N VAL A 83 -10.28 3.70 11.41
CA VAL A 83 -11.53 4.14 12.06
C VAL A 83 -11.44 5.64 12.28
N LEU A 84 -12.48 6.39 11.90
CA LEU A 84 -12.58 7.82 12.16
C LEU A 84 -13.07 8.10 13.59
N GLU A 85 -13.00 9.36 14.01
CA GLU A 85 -13.43 9.79 15.35
C GLU A 85 -14.91 9.49 15.60
N ASP A 86 -15.74 9.59 14.56
CA ASP A 86 -17.18 9.29 14.58
C ASP A 86 -17.49 7.77 14.56
N GLN A 87 -16.47 6.93 14.72
CA GLN A 87 -16.52 5.46 14.67
C GLN A 87 -16.80 4.86 13.30
N THR A 88 -16.78 5.65 12.23
CA THR A 88 -16.93 5.11 10.89
C THR A 88 -15.65 4.39 10.46
N THR A 89 -15.82 3.16 9.99
CA THR A 89 -14.77 2.22 9.60
C THR A 89 -14.58 2.20 8.09
N PHE A 90 -13.37 2.54 7.61
CA PHE A 90 -13.06 2.56 6.18
C PHE A 90 -11.80 1.80 5.82
N ILE A 91 -11.84 1.19 4.64
CA ILE A 91 -10.66 0.77 3.90
C ILE A 91 -10.39 1.84 2.85
N GLY A 92 -9.24 2.48 2.93
CA GLY A 92 -8.78 3.42 1.92
C GLY A 92 -7.78 2.78 0.97
N PHE A 93 -7.93 3.07 -0.32
CA PHE A 93 -7.04 2.69 -1.41
C PHE A 93 -6.48 3.95 -2.07
N ASP A 94 -5.17 4.02 -2.28
CA ASP A 94 -4.50 5.06 -3.08
C ASP A 94 -3.57 4.38 -4.09
N ILE A 95 -3.64 4.76 -5.35
CA ILE A 95 -2.87 4.20 -6.46
C ILE A 95 -2.15 5.32 -7.20
N LYS A 96 -0.89 5.07 -7.55
CA LYS A 96 -0.13 5.88 -8.51
C LYS A 96 0.68 4.99 -9.45
N THR A 97 0.69 5.28 -10.75
CA THR A 97 1.57 4.62 -11.72
C THR A 97 2.69 5.55 -12.19
N VAL A 98 3.71 4.95 -12.82
CA VAL A 98 4.83 5.68 -13.43
C VAL A 98 4.36 6.64 -14.53
N ASP A 99 3.23 6.35 -15.18
CA ASP A 99 2.60 7.20 -16.18
C ASP A 99 1.72 8.31 -15.56
N ASN A 100 1.87 8.56 -14.26
CA ASN A 100 1.11 9.53 -13.47
C ASN A 100 -0.42 9.30 -13.44
N GLU A 101 -0.88 8.06 -13.69
CA GLU A 101 -2.27 7.72 -13.42
C GLU A 101 -2.46 7.61 -11.91
N ILE A 102 -3.45 8.32 -11.36
CA ILE A 102 -3.76 8.37 -9.93
C ILE A 102 -5.20 7.96 -9.72
N TRP A 103 -5.45 7.23 -8.63
CA TRP A 103 -6.80 6.89 -8.21
C TRP A 103 -6.86 6.62 -6.72
N SER A 104 -7.98 6.97 -6.09
CA SER A 104 -8.27 6.57 -4.72
C SER A 104 -9.72 6.16 -4.55
N GLN A 105 -9.97 5.35 -3.53
CA GLN A 105 -11.31 4.92 -3.14
C GLN A 105 -11.37 4.59 -1.66
N GLN A 106 -12.48 4.96 -1.02
CA GLN A 106 -12.85 4.47 0.30
C GLN A 106 -13.99 3.46 0.22
N ASN A 107 -13.91 2.43 1.05
CA ASN A 107 -14.95 1.42 1.21
C ASN A 107 -15.29 1.30 2.69
N ILE A 108 -16.57 1.40 3.04
CA ILE A 108 -17.02 1.11 4.39
C ILE A 108 -16.85 -0.39 4.66
N PHE A 109 -16.45 -0.73 5.87
CA PHE A 109 -16.42 -2.11 6.34
C PHE A 109 -17.13 -2.26 7.68
N SER A 110 -17.66 -3.44 7.96
CA SER A 110 -18.28 -3.79 9.24
C SER A 110 -17.35 -4.68 10.06
N VAL A 111 -17.42 -4.59 11.39
CA VAL A 111 -16.68 -5.44 12.33
C VAL A 111 -17.60 -6.17 13.30
N ASP A 112 -17.15 -7.29 13.83
CA ASP A 112 -17.77 -7.95 14.99
C ASP A 112 -17.32 -7.31 16.32
N GLU A 113 -17.84 -7.82 17.44
CA GLU A 113 -17.54 -7.34 18.79
C GLU A 113 -16.05 -7.44 19.16
N GLU A 114 -15.28 -8.29 18.47
CA GLU A 114 -13.86 -8.42 18.70
C GLU A 114 -13.00 -7.57 17.74
N GLY A 115 -13.63 -6.80 16.86
CA GLY A 115 -12.95 -5.94 15.87
C GLY A 115 -12.51 -6.67 14.61
N LYS A 116 -12.98 -7.89 14.34
CA LYS A 116 -12.69 -8.60 13.08
C LYS A 116 -13.64 -8.10 11.98
N VAL A 117 -13.10 -7.84 10.78
CA VAL A 117 -13.91 -7.44 9.62
C VAL A 117 -14.86 -8.57 9.19
N THR A 118 -16.14 -8.27 9.09
CA THR A 118 -17.21 -9.23 8.73
C THR A 118 -17.83 -8.95 7.36
N GLY A 119 -17.65 -7.73 6.83
CA GLY A 119 -18.13 -7.34 5.51
C GLY A 119 -17.43 -6.07 5.02
N VAL A 120 -17.26 -5.96 3.71
CA VAL A 120 -16.75 -4.76 3.03
C VAL A 120 -17.71 -4.40 1.91
N GLU A 121 -18.13 -3.15 1.86
CA GLU A 121 -19.02 -2.66 0.81
C GLU A 121 -18.25 -2.53 -0.52
N GLY A 122 -18.79 -3.12 -1.58
CA GLY A 122 -18.11 -3.23 -2.88
C GLY A 122 -18.12 -1.97 -3.75
N SER A 123 -18.83 -0.90 -3.37
CA SER A 123 -19.03 0.30 -4.20
C SER A 123 -19.53 1.51 -3.43
N TYR A 124 -19.18 2.78 -3.71
CA TYR A 124 -18.08 3.45 -4.44
C TYR A 124 -18.30 4.98 -4.25
N GLU A 125 -18.93 5.42 -3.13
CA GLU A 125 -19.47 6.79 -3.05
C GLU A 125 -18.37 7.87 -3.14
N GLU A 126 -17.13 7.54 -2.76
CA GLU A 126 -16.00 8.48 -2.77
C GLU A 126 -14.76 7.94 -3.50
N SER A 127 -14.91 7.40 -4.71
CA SER A 127 -13.73 7.24 -5.57
C SER A 127 -13.35 8.55 -6.26
N SER A 128 -12.06 8.78 -6.41
CA SER A 128 -11.51 10.00 -6.98
C SER A 128 -10.33 9.70 -7.90
N ASP A 129 -10.22 10.43 -9.00
CA ASP A 129 -9.02 10.45 -9.85
C ASP A 129 -7.89 11.33 -9.24
N LYS A 130 -8.02 11.68 -7.97
CA LYS A 130 -7.01 12.30 -7.12
C LYS A 130 -6.74 11.38 -5.94
N SER A 131 -5.55 11.43 -5.34
CA SER A 131 -5.27 10.72 -4.08
C SER A 131 -5.68 11.62 -2.92
N VAL A 132 -6.92 11.43 -2.46
CA VAL A 132 -7.53 12.25 -1.40
C VAL A 132 -7.38 11.63 -0.02
N ILE A 133 -7.00 10.36 0.06
CA ILE A 133 -6.90 9.60 1.31
C ILE A 133 -5.49 9.75 1.90
N CYS A 134 -4.47 9.46 1.10
CA CYS A 134 -3.07 9.65 1.48
C CYS A 134 -2.33 10.49 0.44
N PRO A 135 -2.32 11.84 0.60
CA PRO A 135 -1.68 12.74 -0.35
C PRO A 135 -0.22 12.40 -0.66
N LEU A 136 0.47 11.72 0.26
CA LEU A 136 1.84 11.21 0.07
C LEU A 136 2.01 10.38 -1.21
N VAL A 137 0.98 9.61 -1.59
CA VAL A 137 1.01 8.76 -2.78
C VAL A 137 1.14 9.58 -4.06
N THR A 138 0.69 10.85 -4.05
CA THR A 138 0.89 11.75 -5.19
C THR A 138 2.37 12.07 -5.44
N SER A 139 3.25 11.93 -4.45
CA SER A 139 4.69 12.13 -4.59
C SER A 139 5.46 10.85 -4.90
N TYR A 140 4.79 9.70 -5.04
CA TYR A 140 5.48 8.47 -5.44
C TYR A 140 6.07 8.63 -6.85
N PHE A 141 7.19 7.95 -7.13
CA PHE A 141 8.01 8.13 -8.34
C PHE A 141 8.72 9.48 -8.48
N GLU A 142 8.52 10.44 -7.57
CA GLU A 142 9.40 11.61 -7.53
C GLU A 142 10.81 11.17 -7.15
N LYS A 143 11.81 11.66 -7.90
CA LYS A 143 13.19 11.28 -7.67
C LYS A 143 13.69 11.92 -6.37
N ILE A 144 14.11 11.08 -5.43
CA ILE A 144 14.75 11.51 -4.19
C ILE A 144 16.23 11.17 -4.28
N ASN A 145 17.11 12.18 -4.19
CA ASN A 145 18.54 11.93 -4.06
C ASN A 145 18.84 11.54 -2.62
N LEU A 146 18.91 10.23 -2.36
CA LEU A 146 19.17 9.70 -1.03
C LEU A 146 20.66 9.85 -0.68
N PRO A 147 21.00 10.41 0.50
CA PRO A 147 22.36 10.35 1.05
C PRO A 147 22.85 8.91 1.22
N GLU A 148 24.17 8.70 1.20
CA GLU A 148 24.78 7.34 1.24
C GLU A 148 24.40 6.56 2.51
N ASP A 149 24.38 7.22 3.66
CA ASP A 149 23.95 6.62 4.94
C ASP A 149 22.47 6.19 4.91
N THR A 150 21.62 6.99 4.27
CA THR A 150 20.19 6.68 4.08
C THR A 150 20.03 5.50 3.13
N GLN A 151 20.81 5.44 2.06
CA GLN A 151 20.82 4.30 1.14
C GLN A 151 21.21 3.01 1.87
N GLN A 152 22.28 3.05 2.67
CA GLN A 152 22.75 1.90 3.44
C GLN A 152 21.73 1.45 4.48
N TYR A 153 21.06 2.39 5.15
CA TYR A 153 19.96 2.08 6.06
C TYR A 153 18.81 1.38 5.33
N LEU A 154 18.40 1.87 4.16
CA LEU A 154 17.33 1.26 3.36
C LEU A 154 17.72 -0.12 2.81
N ASP A 155 19.00 -0.34 2.45
CA ASP A 155 19.50 -1.67 2.09
C ASP A 155 19.34 -2.66 3.25
N ASN A 156 19.73 -2.27 4.46
CA ASN A 156 19.59 -3.10 5.65
C ASN A 156 18.12 -3.36 6.00
N LEU A 157 17.27 -2.34 5.91
CA LEU A 157 15.83 -2.48 6.10
C LEU A 157 15.23 -3.43 5.07
N TYR A 158 15.62 -3.28 3.79
CA TYR A 158 15.14 -4.13 2.70
C TYR A 158 15.49 -5.60 2.93
N GLN A 159 16.71 -5.92 3.38
CA GLN A 159 17.08 -7.31 3.67
C GLN A 159 16.23 -7.94 4.79
N GLN A 160 15.77 -7.14 5.74
CA GLN A 160 14.92 -7.62 6.84
C GLN A 160 13.46 -7.84 6.40
N ILE A 161 12.93 -7.00 5.51
CA ILE A 161 11.55 -7.15 5.00
C ILE A 161 11.43 -8.20 3.89
N LYS A 162 12.49 -8.39 3.09
CA LYS A 162 12.49 -9.24 1.90
C LYS A 162 11.97 -10.67 2.15
N PRO A 163 12.31 -11.37 3.26
CA PRO A 163 11.80 -12.71 3.53
C PRO A 163 10.27 -12.80 3.66
N ASN A 164 9.63 -11.69 4.03
CA ASN A 164 8.18 -11.61 4.23
C ASN A 164 7.45 -10.94 3.05
N LEU A 165 8.17 -10.62 1.97
CA LEU A 165 7.58 -10.04 0.77
C LEU A 165 6.68 -11.08 0.09
N GLN A 166 5.38 -10.78 -0.01
CA GLN A 166 4.46 -11.63 -0.75
C GLN A 166 4.52 -11.26 -2.23
N ILE A 167 4.78 -12.25 -3.10
CA ILE A 167 4.89 -12.06 -4.54
C ILE A 167 3.78 -12.86 -5.22
N ILE A 168 2.96 -12.17 -6.01
CA ILE A 168 1.81 -12.73 -6.73
C ILE A 168 2.01 -12.43 -8.22
N LYS A 169 1.91 -13.46 -9.06
CA LYS A 169 1.97 -13.26 -10.52
C LYS A 169 0.70 -12.57 -11.02
N MET A 170 0.89 -11.53 -11.82
CA MET A 170 -0.17 -10.82 -12.53
C MET A 170 -0.50 -11.60 -13.80
N ASN A 171 -1.75 -12.02 -13.93
CA ASN A 171 -2.26 -12.64 -15.16
C ASN A 171 -2.65 -11.52 -16.14
#